data_AF-A0A101JLS7-F1
#
_entry.id   AF-A0A101JLS7-F1
#
_cell.length_a   1.000
_cell.length_b   1.000
_cell.length_c   1.000
_cell.angle_alpha   90.00
_cell.angle_beta   90.00
_cell.angle_gamma   90.00
#
_symmetry.space_group_name_H-M   'P 1'
#
loop_
_entity.id
_entity.type
_entity.pdbx_description
1 polymer ?
#
loop_
_entity_poly.entity_id
_entity_poly.type
_entity_poly.pdbx_seq_one_letter_code
_entity_poly.pdbx_strand_id
1 'polypeptide(L)'
;MNWLVLDDSVPGAVIGIDGRGIVDRAPDDASDKREEIVSEWQDPGNRGSWAAGDWQPQPEIVAYARLGVWEAALVRVGGHAQLGVRHDAGRPVWHGLSKSPDDMNRGLVGATLLAPGRLAEVTALTRRDDFVGVQVQGAERIQQLVVPRVVEHPPGEEIPPAMIRGSVTTLAAQSPAAPLDLPEELTAELVRRLRRKPADAVRIAVGLRIAETWRLPDGFELPLVYDVAPGKTQGYVTDETTGAPLSALHACRNHHLTGALDWCTHCLNPTCRLCSEAVRPCRLCQGTVCGDCVATPDGRCPACAALTKVGMFQRGRYGVSASGAVWHGAATNVQVTVRQERNYWSLERWDRYDRVTFPLDPHTVQTLRGWLA
;
A
#
# COMPACT_ATOMS: atom_id res chain seq x y z
N MET A 1 -44.83 1.80 -33.67
CA MET A 1 -43.80 1.29 -34.61
C MET A 1 -42.68 0.72 -33.76
N ASN A 2 -42.29 -0.54 -33.99
CA ASN A 2 -41.40 -1.29 -33.09
C ASN A 2 -39.94 -1.31 -33.56
N TRP A 3 -39.57 -0.30 -34.34
CA TRP A 3 -38.29 -0.25 -35.01
C TRP A 3 -37.81 1.20 -35.15
N LEU A 4 -36.50 1.36 -35.13
CA LEU A 4 -35.80 2.60 -35.47
C LEU A 4 -35.62 2.65 -36.99
N VAL A 5 -36.13 3.68 -37.65
CA VAL A 5 -35.93 3.87 -39.10
C VAL A 5 -34.54 4.46 -39.34
N LEU A 6 -33.76 3.83 -40.21
CA LEU A 6 -32.42 4.26 -40.61
C LEU A 6 -32.41 4.95 -41.98
N ASP A 7 -33.20 4.45 -42.91
CA ASP A 7 -33.34 4.98 -44.28
C ASP A 7 -34.75 4.67 -44.82
N ASP A 8 -35.43 5.70 -45.30
CA ASP A 8 -36.73 5.66 -45.98
C ASP A 8 -36.72 6.44 -47.31
N SER A 9 -35.52 6.68 -47.86
CA SER A 9 -35.33 7.51 -49.06
C SER A 9 -35.94 6.91 -50.32
N VAL A 10 -36.15 5.59 -50.36
CA VAL A 10 -36.79 4.89 -51.48
C VAL A 10 -38.26 4.63 -51.14
N PRO A 11 -39.23 5.16 -51.93
CA PRO A 11 -40.65 4.97 -51.66
C PRO A 11 -41.03 3.49 -51.51
N GLY A 12 -41.54 3.13 -50.34
CA GLY A 12 -41.97 1.77 -50.02
C GLY A 12 -40.88 0.84 -49.51
N ALA A 13 -39.59 1.21 -49.65
CA ALA A 13 -38.49 0.50 -49.03
C ALA A 13 -38.02 1.21 -47.76
N VAL A 14 -37.77 0.45 -46.70
CA VAL A 14 -37.36 1.03 -45.42
C VAL A 14 -36.36 0.10 -44.74
N ILE A 15 -35.20 0.66 -44.40
CA ILE A 15 -34.18 0.01 -43.59
C ILE A 15 -34.33 0.50 -42.15
N GLY A 16 -34.32 -0.43 -41.19
CA GLY A 16 -34.46 -0.09 -39.78
C GLY A 16 -33.85 -1.13 -38.83
N ILE A 17 -33.95 -0.87 -37.53
CA ILE A 17 -33.52 -1.79 -36.47
C ILE A 17 -34.71 -2.23 -35.64
N ASP A 18 -34.84 -3.54 -35.45
CA ASP A 18 -35.81 -4.13 -34.53
C ASP A 18 -35.14 -5.08 -33.51
N GLY A 19 -35.95 -5.83 -32.75
CA GLY A 19 -35.45 -6.79 -31.76
C GLY A 19 -34.62 -7.97 -32.31
N ARG A 20 -34.72 -8.24 -33.62
CA ARG A 20 -34.01 -9.30 -34.32
C ARG A 20 -32.68 -8.83 -34.88
N GLY A 21 -32.59 -7.59 -35.36
CA GLY A 21 -31.36 -7.02 -35.91
C GLY A 21 -31.61 -5.82 -36.82
N ILE A 22 -30.83 -5.71 -37.90
CA ILE A 22 -31.09 -4.74 -38.98
C ILE A 22 -32.04 -5.41 -39.99
N VAL A 23 -33.11 -4.72 -40.34
CA VAL A 23 -34.16 -5.20 -41.24
C VAL A 23 -34.27 -4.29 -42.44
N ASP A 24 -34.21 -4.87 -43.64
CA ASP A 24 -34.55 -4.21 -44.90
C ASP A 24 -35.88 -4.76 -45.40
N ARG A 25 -36.84 -3.87 -45.60
CA ARG A 25 -38.16 -4.18 -46.16
C ARG A 25 -38.27 -3.50 -47.50
N ALA A 26 -38.30 -4.27 -48.57
CA ALA A 26 -38.55 -3.78 -49.91
C ALA A 26 -39.98 -4.14 -50.36
N PRO A 27 -40.63 -3.30 -51.21
CA PRO A 27 -41.84 -3.72 -51.89
C PRO A 27 -41.50 -4.85 -52.87
N ASP A 28 -42.28 -5.92 -52.86
CA ASP A 28 -42.19 -6.97 -53.89
C ASP A 28 -42.95 -6.48 -55.13
N ASP A 29 -42.26 -6.31 -56.25
CA ASP A 29 -42.84 -5.84 -57.51
C ASP A 29 -43.93 -6.80 -58.05
N ALA A 30 -44.01 -8.05 -57.55
CA ALA A 30 -44.90 -9.08 -58.05
C ALA A 30 -46.05 -9.47 -57.09
N SER A 31 -46.05 -9.03 -55.83
CA SER A 31 -47.09 -9.38 -54.87
C SER A 31 -47.30 -8.31 -53.79
N ASP A 32 -48.50 -8.23 -53.20
CA ASP A 32 -48.78 -7.34 -52.06
C ASP A 32 -48.05 -7.78 -50.75
N LYS A 33 -47.05 -8.65 -50.88
CA LYS A 33 -46.18 -9.11 -49.78
C LYS A 33 -44.92 -8.25 -49.80
N ARG A 34 -44.32 -8.07 -48.62
CA ARG A 34 -43.04 -7.38 -48.50
C ARG A 34 -41.94 -8.42 -48.40
N GLU A 35 -40.91 -8.30 -49.24
CA GLU A 35 -39.69 -9.06 -49.04
C GLU A 35 -38.95 -8.45 -47.83
N GLU A 36 -38.60 -9.30 -46.87
CA GLU A 36 -37.95 -8.88 -45.64
C GLU A 36 -36.62 -9.60 -45.48
N ILE A 37 -35.53 -8.85 -45.49
CA ILE A 37 -34.17 -9.34 -45.25
C ILE A 37 -33.77 -8.92 -43.84
N VAL A 38 -33.41 -9.90 -43.01
CA VAL A 38 -33.00 -9.66 -41.61
C VAL A 38 -31.54 -10.06 -41.43
N SER A 39 -30.71 -9.09 -41.05
CA SER A 39 -29.39 -9.36 -40.50
C SER A 39 -29.50 -9.46 -38.99
N GLU A 40 -29.56 -10.70 -38.49
CA GLU A 40 -29.78 -10.97 -37.07
C GLU A 40 -28.60 -10.50 -36.21
N TRP A 41 -28.92 -10.12 -34.97
CA TRP A 41 -27.94 -9.88 -33.90
C TRP A 41 -27.08 -11.13 -33.64
N GLN A 42 -25.78 -11.02 -33.87
CA GLN A 42 -24.78 -12.07 -33.66
C GLN A 42 -23.81 -11.71 -32.52
N ASP A 43 -23.07 -12.71 -32.05
CA ASP A 43 -21.88 -12.48 -31.22
C ASP A 43 -20.87 -11.62 -32.03
N PRO A 44 -20.34 -10.53 -31.45
CA PRO A 44 -19.47 -9.63 -32.20
C PRO A 44 -18.15 -10.27 -32.62
N GLY A 45 -17.60 -11.22 -31.85
CA GLY A 45 -16.21 -11.68 -32.04
C GLY A 45 -15.24 -10.50 -32.11
N ASN A 46 -14.58 -10.31 -33.26
CA ASN A 46 -13.68 -9.17 -33.53
C ASN A 46 -14.34 -8.01 -34.30
N ARG A 47 -15.65 -8.05 -34.54
CA ARG A 47 -16.39 -7.02 -35.29
C ARG A 47 -16.82 -5.88 -34.37
N GLY A 48 -17.13 -4.73 -34.96
CA GLY A 48 -17.69 -3.59 -34.23
C GLY A 48 -16.69 -2.82 -33.37
N SER A 49 -15.37 -2.96 -33.59
CA SER A 49 -14.33 -2.24 -32.81
C SER A 49 -14.52 -0.71 -32.77
N TRP A 50 -15.16 -0.14 -33.80
CA TRP A 50 -15.54 1.27 -33.84
C TRP A 50 -16.47 1.68 -32.70
N ALA A 51 -17.26 0.76 -32.15
CA ALA A 51 -18.24 1.02 -31.10
C ALA A 51 -17.59 1.24 -29.73
N ALA A 52 -16.29 0.99 -29.59
CA ALA A 52 -15.55 1.15 -28.35
C ALA A 52 -14.67 2.42 -28.29
N GLY A 53 -14.45 3.11 -29.41
CA GLY A 53 -13.43 4.16 -29.52
C GLY A 53 -13.67 5.40 -28.65
N ASP A 54 -14.93 5.79 -28.47
CA ASP A 54 -15.33 7.02 -27.77
C ASP A 54 -15.77 6.77 -26.32
N TRP A 55 -15.43 5.61 -25.76
CA TRP A 55 -15.86 5.17 -24.44
C TRP A 55 -14.70 5.11 -23.45
N GLN A 56 -14.99 5.48 -22.20
CA GLN A 56 -14.09 5.32 -21.06
C GLN A 56 -14.92 4.95 -19.83
N PRO A 57 -14.84 3.72 -19.27
CA PRO A 57 -13.99 2.61 -19.70
C PRO A 57 -14.43 2.02 -21.05
N GLN A 58 -13.59 1.17 -21.64
CA GLN A 58 -13.95 0.39 -22.82
C GLN A 58 -15.20 -0.47 -22.53
N PRO A 59 -16.25 -0.41 -23.38
CA PRO A 59 -17.48 -1.13 -23.16
C PRO A 59 -17.35 -2.57 -23.64
N GLU A 60 -18.24 -3.43 -23.16
CA GLU A 60 -18.50 -4.71 -23.78
C GLU A 60 -19.40 -4.51 -24.99
N ILE A 61 -19.00 -5.03 -26.14
CA ILE A 61 -19.90 -5.21 -27.29
C ILE A 61 -20.66 -6.52 -27.05
N VAL A 62 -21.97 -6.44 -26.89
CA VAL A 62 -22.82 -7.59 -26.53
C VAL A 62 -23.41 -8.26 -27.76
N ALA A 63 -23.76 -7.47 -28.77
CA ALA A 63 -24.28 -7.98 -30.02
C ALA A 63 -23.92 -7.03 -31.17
N TYR A 64 -23.85 -7.59 -32.37
CA TYR A 64 -23.55 -6.86 -33.59
C TYR A 64 -24.39 -7.38 -34.75
N ALA A 65 -24.83 -6.48 -35.63
CA ALA A 65 -25.56 -6.80 -36.85
C ALA A 65 -25.00 -5.96 -38.01
N ARG A 66 -25.02 -6.51 -39.23
CA ARG A 66 -24.55 -5.82 -40.43
C ARG A 66 -25.39 -6.18 -41.64
N LEU A 67 -25.93 -5.17 -42.32
CA LEU A 67 -26.70 -5.33 -43.55
C LEU A 67 -26.17 -4.35 -44.60
N GLY A 68 -25.41 -4.87 -45.56
CA GLY A 68 -24.71 -4.04 -46.55
C GLY A 68 -23.73 -3.05 -45.90
N VAL A 69 -24.04 -1.77 -46.08
CA VAL A 69 -23.30 -0.61 -45.55
C VAL A 69 -23.72 -0.24 -44.12
N TRP A 70 -24.83 -0.77 -43.62
CA TRP A 70 -25.30 -0.50 -42.27
C TRP A 70 -24.68 -1.48 -41.28
N GLU A 71 -24.17 -0.94 -40.18
CA GLU A 71 -23.69 -1.69 -39.03
C GLU A 71 -24.38 -1.19 -37.77
N ALA A 72 -24.69 -2.11 -36.85
CA ALA A 72 -25.25 -1.79 -35.56
C ALA A 72 -24.55 -2.59 -34.45
N ALA A 73 -24.32 -1.95 -33.31
CA ALA A 73 -23.68 -2.56 -32.15
C ALA A 73 -24.46 -2.24 -30.88
N LEU A 74 -24.75 -3.27 -30.09
CA LEU A 74 -25.23 -3.12 -28.72
C LEU A 74 -24.04 -3.16 -27.79
N VAL A 75 -23.83 -2.07 -27.05
CA VAL A 75 -22.69 -1.91 -26.14
C VAL A 75 -23.14 -1.58 -24.74
N ARG A 76 -22.32 -1.95 -23.75
CA ARG A 76 -22.60 -1.63 -22.34
C ARG A 76 -21.36 -1.52 -21.46
N VAL A 77 -21.54 -0.86 -20.32
CA VAL A 77 -20.71 -0.96 -19.12
C VAL A 77 -21.66 -1.21 -17.95
N GLY A 78 -21.71 -2.46 -17.47
CA GLY A 78 -22.71 -2.88 -16.48
C GLY A 78 -24.14 -2.60 -16.95
N GLY A 79 -24.90 -1.85 -16.17
CA GLY A 79 -26.25 -1.41 -16.49
C GLY A 79 -26.33 -0.17 -17.37
N HIS A 80 -25.22 0.50 -17.74
CA HIS A 80 -25.23 1.58 -18.74
C HIS A 80 -25.13 0.97 -20.14
N ALA A 81 -26.09 1.22 -21.03
CA ALA A 81 -26.12 0.61 -22.34
C ALA A 81 -26.60 1.55 -23.45
N GLN A 82 -26.04 1.37 -24.64
CA GLN A 82 -26.37 2.14 -25.83
C GLN A 82 -26.42 1.25 -27.08
N LEU A 83 -27.21 1.68 -28.05
CA LEU A 83 -27.23 1.17 -29.41
C LEU A 83 -26.46 2.16 -30.29
N GLY A 84 -25.36 1.72 -30.88
CA GLY A 84 -24.64 2.48 -31.91
C GLY A 84 -25.06 2.01 -33.29
N VAL A 85 -25.30 2.94 -34.21
CA VAL A 85 -25.57 2.66 -35.63
C VAL A 85 -24.61 3.43 -36.49
N ARG A 86 -24.05 2.78 -37.51
CA ARG A 86 -23.09 3.37 -38.43
C ARG A 86 -23.47 3.04 -39.86
N HIS A 87 -23.44 4.05 -40.72
CA HIS A 87 -23.53 3.90 -42.17
C HIS A 87 -22.13 4.00 -42.77
N ASP A 88 -21.68 2.93 -43.41
CA ASP A 88 -20.34 2.78 -44.00
C ASP A 88 -19.22 3.10 -42.98
N ALA A 89 -18.19 3.86 -43.37
CA ALA A 89 -17.14 4.36 -42.48
C ALA A 89 -17.52 5.69 -41.78
N GLY A 90 -18.81 6.07 -41.79
CA GLY A 90 -19.30 7.31 -41.22
C GLY A 90 -19.22 7.41 -39.71
N ARG A 91 -19.57 8.58 -39.16
CA ARG A 91 -19.67 8.79 -37.71
C ARG A 91 -20.86 8.01 -37.16
N PRO A 92 -20.71 7.24 -36.06
CA PRO A 92 -21.82 6.52 -35.48
C PRO A 92 -22.84 7.47 -34.84
N VAL A 93 -24.11 7.11 -34.98
CA VAL A 93 -25.24 7.70 -34.24
C VAL A 93 -25.55 6.80 -33.06
N TRP A 94 -25.71 7.40 -31.88
CA TRP A 94 -25.89 6.68 -30.63
C TRP A 94 -27.27 6.91 -30.05
N HIS A 95 -27.90 5.83 -29.60
CA HIS A 95 -29.20 5.82 -28.94
C HIS A 95 -29.06 5.16 -27.57
N GLY A 96 -29.56 5.82 -26.52
CA GLY A 96 -29.46 5.34 -25.16
C GLY A 96 -30.51 4.26 -24.89
N LEU A 97 -30.09 3.16 -24.27
CA LEU A 97 -31.00 2.12 -23.77
C LEU A 97 -31.20 2.26 -22.27
N SER A 98 -30.12 2.57 -21.55
CA SER A 98 -30.13 2.78 -20.10
C SER A 98 -28.96 3.66 -19.68
N LYS A 99 -29.18 4.51 -18.66
CA LYS A 99 -28.15 5.38 -18.09
C LYS A 99 -27.85 4.97 -16.65
N SER A 100 -26.64 4.47 -16.42
CA SER A 100 -26.14 4.14 -15.08
C SER A 100 -24.78 4.82 -14.87
N PRO A 101 -24.74 6.04 -14.31
CA PRO A 101 -23.48 6.69 -13.96
C PRO A 101 -22.65 5.86 -12.97
N ASP A 102 -23.32 5.13 -12.07
CA ASP A 102 -22.66 4.28 -11.09
C ASP A 102 -21.94 3.10 -11.75
N ASP A 103 -22.55 2.41 -12.71
CA ASP A 103 -21.87 1.32 -13.42
C ASP A 103 -20.74 1.80 -14.32
N MET A 104 -20.87 3.00 -14.91
CA MET A 104 -19.76 3.65 -15.62
C MET A 104 -18.57 3.90 -14.67
N ASN A 105 -18.84 4.36 -13.45
CA ASN A 105 -17.80 4.53 -12.42
C ASN A 105 -17.23 3.17 -11.96
N ARG A 106 -18.07 2.15 -11.71
CA ARG A 106 -17.62 0.80 -11.34
C ARG A 106 -16.75 0.16 -12.41
N GLY A 107 -17.11 0.32 -13.69
CA GLY A 107 -16.34 -0.17 -14.81
C GLY A 107 -15.00 0.55 -14.95
N LEU A 108 -14.95 1.86 -14.68
CA LEU A 108 -13.71 2.60 -14.72
C LEU A 108 -12.75 2.19 -13.57
N VAL A 109 -13.29 2.00 -12.36
CA VAL A 109 -12.55 1.49 -11.22
C VAL A 109 -12.06 0.06 -11.49
N GLY A 110 -12.92 -0.80 -12.02
CA GLY A 110 -12.58 -2.18 -12.36
C GLY A 110 -11.53 -2.29 -13.47
N ALA A 111 -11.61 -1.48 -14.52
CA ALA A 111 -10.58 -1.42 -15.56
C ALA A 111 -9.22 -0.94 -15.02
N THR A 112 -9.22 -0.09 -13.99
CA THR A 112 -7.99 0.45 -13.37
C THR A 112 -7.34 -0.54 -12.39
N LEU A 113 -8.16 -1.23 -11.57
CA LEU A 113 -7.67 -2.03 -10.45
C LEU A 113 -7.67 -3.55 -10.70
N LEU A 114 -8.47 -4.01 -11.65
CA LEU A 114 -8.63 -5.43 -11.96
C LEU A 114 -8.15 -5.70 -13.38
N ALA A 115 -9.07 -5.67 -14.34
CA ALA A 115 -8.80 -5.92 -15.75
C ALA A 115 -9.82 -5.17 -16.61
N PRO A 116 -9.51 -4.89 -17.90
CA PRO A 116 -10.47 -4.30 -18.83
C PRO A 116 -11.80 -5.06 -18.85
N GLY A 117 -12.91 -4.31 -18.89
CA GLY A 117 -14.27 -4.88 -18.92
C GLY A 117 -14.80 -5.42 -17.59
N ARG A 118 -14.04 -5.36 -16.49
CA ARG A 118 -14.52 -5.74 -15.15
C ARG A 118 -15.24 -4.58 -14.46
N LEU A 119 -16.29 -4.90 -13.72
CA LEU A 119 -16.93 -3.97 -12.80
C LEU A 119 -16.41 -4.23 -11.39
N ALA A 120 -16.14 -3.16 -10.63
CA ALA A 120 -15.69 -3.26 -9.25
C ALA A 120 -16.72 -2.67 -8.27
N GLU A 121 -17.13 -3.48 -7.30
CA GLU A 121 -17.90 -3.06 -6.12
C GLU A 121 -16.93 -2.88 -4.95
N VAL A 122 -16.65 -1.64 -4.55
CA VAL A 122 -15.63 -1.36 -3.53
C VAL A 122 -16.27 -1.27 -2.16
N THR A 123 -15.79 -2.10 -1.21
CA THR A 123 -16.35 -2.21 0.15
C THR A 123 -15.54 -1.48 1.21
N ALA A 124 -14.25 -1.26 0.94
CA ALA A 124 -13.35 -0.50 1.79
C ALA A 124 -12.25 0.13 0.92
N LEU A 125 -11.83 1.34 1.27
CA LEU A 125 -10.80 2.08 0.55
C LEU A 125 -9.88 2.80 1.53
N THR A 126 -8.58 2.61 1.37
CA THR A 126 -7.54 3.48 1.92
C THR A 126 -7.10 4.45 0.84
N ARG A 127 -7.31 5.76 1.07
CA ARG A 127 -6.87 6.80 0.13
C ARG A 127 -5.38 7.07 0.30
N ARG A 128 -4.71 7.43 -0.79
CA ARG A 128 -3.30 7.81 -0.78
C ARG A 128 -3.02 9.05 0.07
N ASP A 129 -3.95 9.99 0.12
CA ASP A 129 -3.72 11.24 0.86
C ASP A 129 -4.02 11.13 2.36
N ASP A 130 -4.73 10.06 2.75
CA ASP A 130 -5.16 9.85 4.14
C ASP A 130 -4.22 8.93 4.93
N PHE A 131 -3.26 8.25 4.28
CA PHE A 131 -2.40 7.30 4.99
C PHE A 131 -1.26 8.00 5.73
N VAL A 132 -0.96 7.48 6.91
CA VAL A 132 0.19 7.85 7.74
C VAL A 132 1.19 6.71 7.66
N GLY A 133 2.33 6.98 7.03
CA GLY A 133 3.44 6.03 6.92
C GLY A 133 4.13 5.76 8.26
N VAL A 134 5.04 4.79 8.26
CA VAL A 134 5.88 4.53 9.43
C VAL A 134 6.90 5.66 9.63
N GLN A 135 7.44 5.77 10.84
CA GLN A 135 8.48 6.72 11.19
C GLN A 135 9.75 5.99 11.60
N VAL A 136 10.87 6.28 10.94
CA VAL A 136 12.19 5.78 11.33
C VAL A 136 12.94 6.89 12.07
N GLN A 137 13.10 6.72 13.38
CA GLN A 137 13.66 7.75 14.25
C GLN A 137 15.12 8.06 13.89
N GLY A 138 15.42 9.35 13.71
CA GLY A 138 16.75 9.83 13.33
C GLY A 138 17.14 9.58 11.86
N ALA A 139 16.21 9.08 11.03
CA ALA A 139 16.44 8.86 9.61
C ALA A 139 15.63 9.83 8.75
N GLU A 140 16.09 10.05 7.52
CA GLU A 140 15.42 10.88 6.53
C GLU A 140 14.76 10.00 5.46
N ARG A 141 13.46 10.18 5.20
CA ARG A 141 12.79 9.48 4.09
C ARG A 141 13.17 10.14 2.76
N ILE A 142 13.92 9.43 1.93
CA ILE A 142 14.42 9.94 0.65
C ILE A 142 13.58 9.50 -0.55
N GLN A 143 12.83 8.41 -0.42
CA GLN A 143 11.97 7.90 -1.48
C GLN A 143 10.71 7.27 -0.91
N GLN A 144 9.58 7.42 -1.62
CA GLN A 144 8.33 6.73 -1.34
C GLN A 144 7.60 6.39 -2.64
N LEU A 145 7.22 5.13 -2.78
CA LEU A 145 6.32 4.61 -3.79
C LEU A 145 5.08 4.02 -3.12
N VAL A 146 3.91 4.41 -3.58
CA VAL A 146 2.62 3.94 -3.06
C VAL A 146 1.83 3.36 -4.22
N VAL A 147 1.46 2.09 -4.12
CA VAL A 147 0.62 1.41 -5.12
C VAL A 147 -0.64 0.85 -4.46
N PRO A 148 -1.79 0.85 -5.16
CA PRO A 148 -2.99 0.20 -4.65
C PRO A 148 -2.76 -1.29 -4.42
N ARG A 149 -3.36 -1.84 -3.35
CA ARG A 149 -3.37 -3.28 -3.06
C ARG A 149 -4.81 -3.76 -3.00
N VAL A 150 -5.19 -4.58 -3.97
CA VAL A 150 -6.56 -5.10 -4.09
C VAL A 150 -6.72 -6.39 -3.29
N VAL A 151 -7.82 -6.48 -2.54
CA VAL A 151 -8.30 -7.71 -1.90
C VAL A 151 -9.65 -8.04 -2.51
N GLU A 152 -9.78 -9.23 -3.12
CA GLU A 152 -11.03 -9.70 -3.71
C GLU A 152 -11.92 -10.39 -2.66
N HIS A 153 -13.23 -10.33 -2.89
CA HIS A 153 -14.28 -10.89 -2.02
C HIS A 153 -14.23 -10.48 -0.53
N PRO A 154 -13.94 -9.23 -0.19
CA PRO A 154 -13.98 -8.78 1.21
C PRO A 154 -15.43 -8.70 1.73
N PRO A 155 -15.61 -8.80 3.06
CA PRO A 155 -16.86 -8.42 3.71
C PRO A 155 -17.06 -6.89 3.68
N GLY A 156 -18.29 -6.44 3.87
CA GLY A 156 -18.62 -5.01 4.02
C GLY A 156 -19.78 -4.56 3.14
N GLU A 157 -20.19 -3.30 3.30
CA GLU A 157 -21.16 -2.67 2.40
C GLU A 157 -20.44 -1.95 1.27
N GLU A 158 -21.09 -1.82 0.11
CA GLU A 158 -20.51 -1.09 -1.00
C GLU A 158 -20.45 0.42 -0.69
N ILE A 159 -19.30 1.03 -0.98
CA ILE A 159 -19.11 2.48 -0.95
C ILE A 159 -19.61 3.06 -2.28
N PRO A 160 -20.33 4.20 -2.27
CA PRO A 160 -20.83 4.83 -3.49
C PRO A 160 -19.74 4.98 -4.58
N PRO A 161 -19.92 4.44 -5.81
CA PRO A 161 -18.89 4.40 -6.84
C PRO A 161 -18.31 5.78 -7.20
N ALA A 162 -19.13 6.83 -7.16
CA ALA A 162 -18.69 8.20 -7.41
C ALA A 162 -17.62 8.70 -6.42
N MET A 163 -17.65 8.27 -5.16
CA MET A 163 -16.66 8.63 -4.14
C MET A 163 -15.33 7.90 -4.34
N ILE A 164 -15.39 6.70 -4.89
CA ILE A 164 -14.23 5.83 -5.08
C ILE A 164 -13.44 6.24 -6.31
N ARG A 165 -14.13 6.53 -7.43
CA ARG A 165 -13.49 6.84 -8.71
C ARG A 165 -12.38 7.89 -8.56
N GLY A 166 -12.69 9.02 -7.92
CA GLY A 166 -11.73 10.13 -7.76
C GLY A 166 -10.50 9.79 -6.90
N SER A 167 -10.56 8.71 -6.11
CA SER A 167 -9.42 8.23 -5.31
C SER A 167 -8.57 7.20 -6.05
N VAL A 168 -9.13 6.56 -7.08
CA VAL A 168 -8.48 5.46 -7.83
C VAL A 168 -7.89 5.94 -9.14
N THR A 169 -8.56 6.86 -9.83
CA THR A 169 -8.15 7.36 -11.15
C THR A 169 -8.53 8.82 -11.33
N THR A 170 -7.70 9.53 -12.10
CA THR A 170 -7.96 10.92 -12.50
C THR A 170 -8.86 10.98 -13.75
N LEU A 171 -9.11 9.85 -14.42
CA LEU A 171 -9.95 9.79 -15.59
C LEU A 171 -11.43 9.94 -15.22
N ALA A 172 -12.17 10.66 -16.07
CA ALA A 172 -13.63 10.70 -15.98
C ALA A 172 -14.22 9.53 -16.77
N ALA A 173 -15.31 8.95 -16.26
CA ALA A 173 -16.09 8.02 -17.06
C ALA A 173 -16.83 8.79 -18.16
N GLN A 174 -16.74 8.30 -19.39
CA GLN A 174 -17.27 8.93 -20.60
C GLN A 174 -17.92 7.88 -21.48
N SER A 175 -19.02 8.28 -22.11
CA SER A 175 -19.71 7.52 -23.15
C SER A 175 -20.20 8.51 -24.20
N PRO A 176 -20.43 8.07 -25.44
CA PRO A 176 -21.05 8.92 -26.45
C PRO A 176 -22.38 9.51 -25.96
N ALA A 177 -22.67 10.73 -26.40
CA ALA A 177 -23.94 11.38 -26.10
C ALA A 177 -25.07 10.62 -26.81
N ALA A 178 -25.97 10.04 -26.01
CA ALA A 178 -27.06 9.21 -26.51
C ALA A 178 -28.41 9.66 -25.88
N PRO A 179 -29.35 10.19 -26.68
CA PRO A 179 -30.72 10.45 -26.23
C PRO A 179 -31.46 9.14 -25.93
N LEU A 180 -32.45 9.19 -25.04
CA LEU A 180 -33.35 8.06 -24.76
C LEU A 180 -34.58 8.20 -25.67
N ASP A 181 -34.38 8.00 -26.97
CA ASP A 181 -35.34 8.32 -28.03
C ASP A 181 -35.88 7.09 -28.78
N LEU A 182 -35.43 5.89 -28.42
CA LEU A 182 -35.90 4.66 -29.04
C LEU A 182 -37.35 4.34 -28.65
N PRO A 183 -38.13 3.70 -29.54
CA PRO A 183 -39.43 3.15 -29.20
C PRO A 183 -39.35 2.24 -27.96
N GLU A 184 -40.33 2.34 -27.06
CA GLU A 184 -40.34 1.59 -25.80
C GLU A 184 -40.24 0.07 -26.02
N GLU A 185 -41.00 -0.46 -26.97
CA GLU A 185 -40.99 -1.90 -27.30
C GLU A 185 -39.62 -2.37 -27.82
N LEU A 186 -38.96 -1.55 -28.65
CA LEU A 186 -37.61 -1.85 -29.13
C LEU A 186 -36.61 -1.81 -27.96
N THR A 187 -36.70 -0.79 -27.12
CA THR A 187 -35.85 -0.66 -25.92
C THR A 187 -36.01 -1.88 -25.01
N ALA A 188 -37.23 -2.32 -24.76
CA ALA A 188 -37.52 -3.48 -23.94
C ALA A 188 -36.90 -4.78 -24.49
N GLU A 189 -36.96 -5.00 -25.81
CA GLU A 189 -36.38 -6.18 -26.45
C GLU A 189 -34.84 -6.15 -26.43
N LEU A 190 -34.23 -4.99 -26.72
CA LEU A 190 -32.77 -4.84 -26.66
C LEU A 190 -32.26 -5.00 -25.22
N VAL A 191 -32.93 -4.42 -24.23
CA VAL A 191 -32.61 -4.62 -22.80
C VAL A 191 -32.75 -6.08 -22.39
N ARG A 192 -33.79 -6.79 -22.88
CA ARG A 192 -33.95 -8.22 -22.64
C ARG A 192 -32.77 -9.02 -23.19
N ARG A 193 -32.25 -8.64 -24.37
CA ARG A 193 -31.06 -9.25 -24.96
C ARG A 193 -29.81 -9.00 -24.11
N LEU A 194 -29.61 -7.77 -23.62
CA LEU A 194 -28.49 -7.42 -22.72
C LEU A 194 -28.50 -8.25 -21.43
N ARG A 195 -29.68 -8.56 -20.89
CA ARG A 195 -29.84 -9.36 -19.66
C ARG A 195 -29.49 -10.85 -19.82
N ARG A 196 -29.39 -11.38 -21.05
CA ARG A 196 -29.03 -12.79 -21.29
C ARG A 196 -27.60 -13.12 -20.88
N LYS A 197 -26.73 -12.11 -20.83
CA LYS A 197 -25.36 -12.21 -20.34
C LYS A 197 -25.23 -11.18 -19.23
N PRO A 198 -25.42 -11.50 -17.93
CA PRO A 198 -25.29 -10.50 -16.89
C PRO A 198 -23.85 -9.95 -16.83
N ALA A 199 -23.71 -8.70 -16.42
CA ALA A 199 -22.40 -8.11 -16.15
C ALA A 199 -22.14 -8.25 -14.64
N ASP A 200 -21.33 -9.23 -14.27
CA ASP A 200 -21.03 -9.49 -12.86
C ASP A 200 -19.98 -8.52 -12.34
N ALA A 201 -20.26 -7.93 -11.18
CA ALA A 201 -19.31 -7.11 -10.48
C ALA A 201 -18.49 -7.92 -9.48
N VAL A 202 -17.21 -7.56 -9.36
CA VAL A 202 -16.30 -8.14 -8.38
C VAL A 202 -16.28 -7.26 -7.16
N ARG A 203 -16.63 -7.84 -6.02
CA ARG A 203 -16.48 -7.17 -4.72
C ARG A 203 -15.00 -7.10 -4.36
N ILE A 204 -14.51 -5.91 -4.06
CA ILE A 204 -13.12 -5.65 -3.72
C ILE A 204 -12.97 -4.69 -2.55
N ALA A 205 -11.80 -4.70 -1.93
CA ALA A 205 -11.37 -3.74 -0.94
C ALA A 205 -9.96 -3.30 -1.30
N VAL A 206 -9.71 -1.99 -1.23
CA VAL A 206 -8.49 -1.38 -1.74
C VAL A 206 -7.69 -0.85 -0.55
N GLY A 207 -6.58 -1.52 -0.25
CA GLY A 207 -5.55 -1.04 0.65
C GLY A 207 -4.41 -0.40 -0.14
N LEU A 208 -3.27 -0.23 0.51
CA LEU A 208 -2.05 0.28 -0.12
C LEU A 208 -0.89 -0.67 0.13
N ARG A 209 0.04 -0.75 -0.82
CA ARG A 209 1.39 -1.28 -0.60
C ARG A 209 2.39 -0.15 -0.76
N ILE A 210 3.20 0.03 0.26
CA ILE A 210 4.13 1.15 0.40
C ILE A 210 5.54 0.58 0.33
N ALA A 211 6.36 1.17 -0.53
CA ALA A 211 7.79 0.95 -0.57
C ALA A 211 8.49 2.28 -0.28
N GLU A 212 9.29 2.33 0.77
CA GLU A 212 10.03 3.52 1.20
C GLU A 212 11.52 3.22 1.26
N THR A 213 12.32 4.25 1.03
CA THR A 213 13.76 4.21 1.29
C THR A 213 14.10 5.32 2.27
N TRP A 214 14.77 4.95 3.36
CA TRP A 214 15.19 5.84 4.43
C TRP A 214 16.71 5.91 4.51
N ARG A 215 17.26 7.11 4.65
CA ARG A 215 18.69 7.32 4.87
C ARG A 215 18.96 7.48 6.36
N LEU A 216 19.75 6.56 6.91
CA LEU A 216 20.19 6.58 8.31
C LEU A 216 21.35 7.59 8.51
N PRO A 217 21.66 8.00 9.76
CA PRO A 217 22.76 8.93 10.04
C PRO A 217 24.15 8.48 9.57
N ASP A 218 24.36 7.16 9.45
CA ASP A 218 25.60 6.57 8.93
C ASP A 218 25.66 6.54 7.39
N GLY A 219 24.62 7.03 6.71
CA GLY A 219 24.47 7.05 5.26
C GLY A 219 23.86 5.79 4.67
N PHE A 220 23.56 4.76 5.48
CA PHE A 220 22.93 3.54 4.99
C PHE A 220 21.51 3.82 4.46
N GLU A 221 21.18 3.25 3.30
CA GLU A 221 19.85 3.33 2.71
C GLU A 221 19.05 2.08 3.09
N LEU A 222 18.10 2.28 4.00
CA LEU A 222 17.22 1.26 4.56
C LEU A 222 15.93 1.14 3.72
N PRO A 223 15.74 0.05 2.96
CA PRO A 223 14.50 -0.20 2.24
C PRO A 223 13.43 -0.78 3.18
N LEU A 224 12.22 -0.20 3.14
CA LEU A 224 11.04 -0.69 3.86
C LEU A 224 9.90 -1.01 2.90
N VAL A 225 9.24 -2.14 3.11
CA VAL A 225 8.02 -2.49 2.39
C VAL A 225 6.97 -2.95 3.38
N TYR A 226 5.79 -2.34 3.34
CA TYR A 226 4.67 -2.71 4.19
C TYR A 226 3.32 -2.47 3.49
N ASP A 227 2.30 -3.17 3.98
CA ASP A 227 0.94 -3.05 3.47
C ASP A 227 0.07 -2.27 4.49
N VAL A 228 -0.79 -1.41 3.98
CA VAL A 228 -1.89 -0.80 4.76
C VAL A 228 -3.17 -1.52 4.35
N ALA A 229 -3.82 -2.14 5.32
CA ALA A 229 -5.08 -2.87 5.08
C ALA A 229 -6.18 -1.93 4.57
N PRO A 230 -7.11 -2.41 3.74
CA PRO A 230 -8.21 -1.59 3.23
C PRO A 230 -9.00 -0.91 4.36
N GLY A 231 -9.30 0.38 4.18
CA GLY A 231 -10.02 1.19 5.16
C GLY A 231 -9.22 1.54 6.41
N LYS A 232 -7.92 1.20 6.48
CA LYS A 232 -7.00 1.66 7.52
C LYS A 232 -6.13 2.78 6.99
N THR A 233 -5.69 3.66 7.88
CA THR A 233 -4.85 4.82 7.54
C THR A 233 -3.42 4.67 8.05
N GLN A 234 -3.16 3.85 9.07
CA GLN A 234 -1.82 3.69 9.65
C GLN A 234 -1.07 2.51 9.03
N GLY A 235 0.17 2.76 8.59
CA GLY A 235 1.14 1.73 8.23
C GLY A 235 1.86 1.14 9.44
N TYR A 236 2.21 -0.14 9.36
CA TYR A 236 2.98 -0.84 10.38
C TYR A 236 4.08 -1.70 9.75
N VAL A 237 5.23 -1.75 10.41
CA VAL A 237 6.31 -2.70 10.13
C VAL A 237 6.45 -3.63 11.33
N THR A 238 6.80 -4.88 11.10
CA THR A 238 7.04 -5.85 12.17
C THR A 238 8.33 -5.52 12.89
N ASP A 239 8.28 -5.40 14.22
CA ASP A 239 9.46 -5.36 15.07
C ASP A 239 10.22 -6.68 14.90
N GLU A 240 11.44 -6.64 14.37
CA GLU A 240 12.26 -7.85 14.18
C GLU A 240 12.54 -8.53 15.53
N THR A 241 12.58 -7.73 16.58
CA THR A 241 12.83 -8.20 17.93
C THR A 241 11.61 -8.93 18.46
N THR A 242 10.45 -8.27 18.55
CA THR A 242 9.28 -8.79 19.29
C THR A 242 8.20 -9.43 18.42
N GLY A 243 8.23 -9.21 17.11
CA GLY A 243 7.15 -9.55 16.19
C GLY A 243 5.94 -8.62 16.25
N ALA A 244 5.96 -7.61 17.12
CA ALA A 244 4.84 -6.67 17.27
C ALA A 244 4.79 -5.65 16.11
N PRO A 245 3.59 -5.16 15.72
CA PRO A 245 3.48 -4.11 14.71
C PRO A 245 3.91 -2.75 15.27
N LEU A 246 4.74 -2.01 14.52
CA LEU A 246 5.26 -0.70 14.89
C LEU A 246 4.95 0.34 13.82
N SER A 247 4.45 1.50 14.26
CA SER A 247 4.33 2.71 13.44
C SER A 247 5.51 3.67 13.60
N ALA A 248 6.25 3.55 14.70
CA ALA A 248 7.49 4.25 14.96
C ALA A 248 8.55 3.22 15.34
N LEU A 249 9.69 3.29 14.67
CA LEU A 249 10.77 2.33 14.81
C LEU A 249 12.11 3.05 14.85
N HIS A 250 13.10 2.34 15.38
CA HIS A 250 14.49 2.72 15.33
C HIS A 250 15.28 1.67 14.55
N ALA A 251 16.32 2.11 13.86
CA ALA A 251 17.33 1.22 13.30
C ALA A 251 18.49 1.10 14.32
N CYS A 252 18.87 -0.13 14.67
CA CYS A 252 20.09 -0.35 15.44
C CYS A 252 21.34 -0.17 14.55
N ARG A 253 22.53 -0.23 15.13
CA ARG A 253 23.80 -0.15 14.38
C ARG A 253 24.00 -1.21 13.28
N ASN A 254 23.29 -2.32 13.35
CA ASN A 254 23.29 -3.39 12.34
C ASN A 254 22.01 -3.33 11.48
N HIS A 255 21.31 -2.19 11.52
CA HIS A 255 20.13 -1.88 10.72
C HIS A 255 18.89 -2.74 10.97
N HIS A 256 18.85 -3.51 12.06
CA HIS A 256 17.62 -4.17 12.52
C HIS A 256 16.59 -3.14 12.97
N LEU A 257 15.33 -3.38 12.62
CA LEU A 257 14.21 -2.51 12.94
C LEU A 257 13.51 -2.96 14.22
N THR A 258 13.43 -2.06 15.19
CA THR A 258 12.81 -2.37 16.47
C THR A 258 12.22 -1.15 17.17
N GLY A 259 11.29 -1.38 18.10
CA GLY A 259 10.68 -0.33 18.90
C GLY A 259 11.54 0.11 20.09
N ALA A 260 12.57 -0.67 20.44
CA ALA A 260 13.41 -0.40 21.61
C ALA A 260 14.89 -0.66 21.32
N LEU A 261 15.74 0.29 21.73
CA LEU A 261 17.20 0.19 21.61
C LEU A 261 17.88 0.35 22.96
N ASP A 262 18.95 -0.41 23.15
CA ASP A 262 19.89 -0.25 24.25
C ASP A 262 21.13 0.49 23.77
N TRP A 263 21.63 1.42 24.59
CA TRP A 263 22.76 2.28 24.23
C TRP A 263 24.02 1.87 25.00
N CYS A 264 25.12 1.68 24.27
CA CYS A 264 26.43 1.49 24.88
C CYS A 264 26.91 2.82 25.47
N THR A 265 27.23 2.88 26.77
CA THR A 265 27.70 4.12 27.40
C THR A 265 29.06 4.57 26.88
N HIS A 266 29.85 3.66 26.30
CA HIS A 266 31.19 3.96 25.80
C HIS A 266 31.20 4.54 24.39
N CYS A 267 30.66 3.82 23.41
CA CYS A 267 30.64 4.27 22.01
C CYS A 267 29.38 5.03 21.62
N LEU A 268 28.35 5.03 22.48
CA LEU A 268 27.05 5.68 22.23
C LEU A 268 26.33 5.16 20.98
N ASN A 269 26.71 3.97 20.49
CA ASN A 269 25.99 3.31 19.41
C ASN A 269 24.82 2.47 19.97
N PRO A 270 23.64 2.54 19.34
CA PRO A 270 22.50 1.74 19.74
C PRO A 270 22.60 0.31 19.22
N THR A 271 22.17 -0.64 20.05
CA THR A 271 22.03 -2.06 19.70
C THR A 271 20.63 -2.55 20.04
N CYS A 272 20.14 -3.55 19.33
CA CYS A 272 18.96 -4.32 19.75
C CYS A 272 19.39 -5.72 20.22
N ARG A 273 18.48 -6.50 20.81
CA ARG A 273 18.79 -7.86 21.29
C ARG A 273 19.16 -8.85 20.18
N LEU A 274 18.89 -8.53 18.91
CA LEU A 274 19.28 -9.36 17.76
C LEU A 274 20.72 -9.10 17.30
N CYS A 275 21.35 -8.00 17.73
CA CYS A 275 22.76 -7.76 17.44
C CYS A 275 23.61 -8.85 18.11
N SER A 276 24.59 -9.41 17.39
CA SER A 276 25.59 -10.31 17.99
C SER A 276 26.32 -9.63 19.16
N GLU A 277 26.60 -8.34 18.98
CA GLU A 277 27.27 -7.47 19.95
C GLU A 277 26.28 -6.66 20.80
N ALA A 278 25.08 -7.20 21.06
CA ALA A 278 24.08 -6.55 21.90
C ALA A 278 24.68 -6.06 23.22
N VAL A 279 24.20 -4.90 23.67
CA VAL A 279 24.57 -4.31 24.95
C VAL A 279 24.30 -5.26 26.11
N ARG A 280 25.26 -5.35 27.04
CA ARG A 280 25.19 -6.13 28.27
C ARG A 280 25.69 -5.29 29.44
N PRO A 281 25.29 -5.60 30.68
CA PRO A 281 25.87 -4.95 31.86
C PRO A 281 27.33 -5.37 32.05
N CYS A 282 28.21 -4.39 32.27
CA CYS A 282 29.60 -4.61 32.67
C CYS A 282 29.65 -5.38 33.99
N ARG A 283 30.47 -6.45 34.06
CA ARG A 283 30.54 -7.31 35.26
C ARG A 283 30.95 -6.59 36.55
N LEU A 284 31.60 -5.43 36.46
CA LEU A 284 32.02 -4.66 37.63
C LEU A 284 31.11 -3.46 37.90
N CYS A 285 31.04 -2.49 36.98
CA CYS A 285 30.32 -1.24 37.22
C CYS A 285 28.84 -1.27 36.81
N GLN A 286 28.35 -2.40 36.28
CA GLN A 286 26.98 -2.58 35.78
C GLN A 286 26.57 -1.57 34.68
N GLY A 287 27.52 -0.84 34.10
CA GLY A 287 27.28 0.06 32.96
C GLY A 287 27.01 -0.72 31.68
N THR A 288 26.19 -0.18 30.80
CA THR A 288 25.82 -0.82 29.52
C THR A 288 26.99 -0.76 28.53
N VAL A 289 27.47 -1.93 28.09
CA VAL A 289 28.60 -2.05 27.15
C VAL A 289 28.23 -3.02 26.02
N CYS A 290 28.40 -2.60 24.76
CA CYS A 290 28.23 -3.48 23.60
C CYS A 290 29.41 -4.44 23.48
N GLY A 291 29.21 -5.56 22.77
CA GLY A 291 30.24 -6.59 22.64
C GLY A 291 31.56 -6.09 22.02
N ASP A 292 31.50 -5.15 21.06
CA ASP A 292 32.70 -4.49 20.51
C ASP A 292 33.48 -3.63 21.51
N CYS A 293 32.81 -3.12 22.54
CA CYS A 293 33.44 -2.29 23.57
C CYS A 293 33.85 -3.12 24.81
N VAL A 294 33.49 -4.39 24.90
CA VAL A 294 33.95 -5.25 25.98
C VAL A 294 35.48 -5.38 25.87
N ALA A 295 36.19 -4.96 26.92
CA ALA A 295 37.64 -4.90 26.91
C ALA A 295 38.31 -6.18 27.43
N THR A 296 37.54 -7.07 28.05
CA THR A 296 38.07 -8.27 28.70
C THR A 296 37.16 -9.48 28.48
N PRO A 297 37.69 -10.72 28.43
CA PRO A 297 36.89 -11.93 28.24
C PRO A 297 35.81 -12.14 29.31
N ASP A 298 36.02 -11.63 30.52
CA ASP A 298 35.05 -11.69 31.61
C ASP A 298 33.92 -10.65 31.47
N GLY A 299 33.92 -9.78 30.46
CA GLY A 299 32.81 -8.85 30.21
C GLY A 299 32.94 -7.52 30.95
N ARG A 300 34.17 -7.05 31.24
CA ARG A 300 34.39 -5.70 31.79
C ARG A 300 34.49 -4.68 30.66
N CYS A 301 33.99 -3.48 30.97
CA CYS A 301 34.12 -2.35 30.07
C CYS A 301 35.53 -1.73 30.11
N PRO A 302 35.91 -0.87 29.14
CA PRO A 302 37.26 -0.33 29.04
C PRO A 302 37.69 0.48 30.29
N ALA A 303 36.78 1.25 30.90
CA ALA A 303 37.09 2.01 32.11
C ALA A 303 37.38 1.08 33.31
N CYS A 304 36.65 -0.02 33.46
CA CYS A 304 36.90 -1.02 34.50
C CYS A 304 38.18 -1.83 34.25
N ALA A 305 38.48 -2.13 32.98
CA ALA A 305 39.71 -2.82 32.60
C ALA A 305 40.96 -1.97 32.83
N ALA A 306 40.83 -0.64 32.68
CA ALA A 306 41.89 0.33 32.88
C ALA A 306 42.01 0.84 34.34
N LEU A 307 41.39 0.16 35.32
CA LEU A 307 41.50 0.56 36.72
C LEU A 307 42.96 0.50 37.18
N THR A 308 43.50 1.65 37.57
CA THR A 308 44.86 1.76 38.12
C THR A 308 44.79 2.32 39.53
N LYS A 309 45.70 1.86 40.39
CA LYS A 309 45.75 2.32 41.78
C LYS A 309 46.24 3.76 41.83
N VAL A 310 45.46 4.62 42.47
CA VAL A 310 45.79 6.03 42.63
C VAL A 310 46.86 6.20 43.71
N GLY A 311 47.90 6.97 43.39
CA GLY A 311 49.00 7.29 44.29
C GLY A 311 48.53 8.00 45.56
N MET A 312 49.24 7.79 46.67
CA MET A 312 48.84 8.27 48.01
C MET A 312 48.51 9.76 48.03
N PHE A 313 49.30 10.60 47.35
CA PHE A 313 49.11 12.06 47.29
C PHE A 313 47.88 12.51 46.49
N GLN A 314 47.30 11.65 45.65
CA GLN A 314 46.15 11.99 44.81
C GLN A 314 44.83 11.48 45.40
N ARG A 315 44.84 10.65 46.44
CA ARG A 315 43.63 10.03 47.03
C ARG A 315 42.62 11.06 47.56
N GLY A 316 43.10 12.19 48.08
CA GLY A 316 42.25 13.26 48.59
C GLY A 316 41.28 13.82 47.53
N ARG A 317 41.66 13.82 46.24
CA ARG A 317 40.77 14.25 45.13
C ARG A 317 39.56 13.36 44.95
N TYR A 318 39.65 12.11 45.42
CA TYR A 318 38.58 11.13 45.36
C TYR A 318 37.88 10.96 46.71
N GLY A 319 38.13 11.85 47.68
CA GLY A 319 37.48 11.83 48.99
C GLY A 319 37.88 10.64 49.87
N VAL A 320 39.09 10.09 49.69
CA VAL A 320 39.56 8.92 50.45
C VAL A 320 40.71 9.29 51.40
N SER A 321 40.63 8.79 52.63
CA SER A 321 41.65 8.97 53.66
C SER A 321 43.02 8.37 53.31
N ALA A 322 44.07 8.78 54.03
CA ALA A 322 45.43 8.27 53.81
C ALA A 322 45.57 6.75 53.99
N SER A 323 44.78 6.16 54.90
CA SER A 323 44.70 4.71 55.14
C SER A 323 43.86 3.95 54.11
N GLY A 324 43.05 4.64 53.31
CA GLY A 324 42.22 4.04 52.28
C GLY A 324 42.97 3.81 50.97
N ALA A 325 42.33 3.13 50.02
CA ALA A 325 42.84 2.95 48.67
C ALA A 325 41.80 3.38 47.64
N VAL A 326 42.29 3.85 46.49
CA VAL A 326 41.45 4.26 45.37
C VAL A 326 42.01 3.64 44.10
N TRP A 327 41.13 3.14 43.26
CA TRP A 327 41.42 2.77 41.88
C TRP A 327 40.56 3.63 40.97
N HIS A 328 41.18 4.16 39.93
CA HIS A 328 40.49 5.00 38.97
C HIS A 328 40.81 4.51 37.56
N GLY A 329 39.78 4.44 36.73
CA GLY A 329 39.87 4.06 35.34
C GLY A 329 38.91 4.92 34.54
N ALA A 330 39.38 5.40 33.39
CA ALA A 330 38.61 6.26 32.51
C ALA A 330 38.71 5.74 31.08
N ALA A 331 37.61 5.88 30.35
CA ALA A 331 37.53 5.63 28.94
C ALA A 331 36.64 6.69 28.29
N THR A 332 36.49 6.64 26.97
CA THR A 332 35.56 7.54 26.27
C THR A 332 34.16 7.45 26.91
N ASN A 333 33.64 8.60 27.30
CA ASN A 333 32.32 8.80 27.91
C ASN A 333 32.06 8.13 29.28
N VAL A 334 33.03 7.43 29.88
CA VAL A 334 32.81 6.70 31.15
C VAL A 334 34.03 6.78 32.06
N GLN A 335 33.81 7.05 33.34
CA GLN A 335 34.80 6.99 34.41
C GLN A 335 34.31 6.07 35.52
N VAL A 336 35.23 5.30 36.10
CA VAL A 336 34.95 4.40 37.22
C VAL A 336 35.97 4.66 38.32
N THR A 337 35.48 4.89 39.53
CA THR A 337 36.29 5.06 40.72
C THR A 337 35.87 4.03 41.76
N VAL A 338 36.79 3.16 42.16
CA VAL A 338 36.60 2.24 43.28
C VAL A 338 37.32 2.79 44.49
N ARG A 339 36.62 2.89 45.61
CA ARG A 339 37.15 3.37 46.90
C ARG A 339 37.10 2.23 47.89
N GLN A 340 38.20 2.03 48.60
CA GLN A 340 38.28 1.19 49.79
C GLN A 340 38.60 2.05 51.00
N GLU A 341 37.70 2.07 51.97
CA GLU A 341 37.93 2.68 53.27
C GLU A 341 37.66 1.68 54.38
N ARG A 342 38.72 1.33 55.13
CA ARG A 342 38.68 0.24 56.13
C ARG A 342 38.19 -1.07 55.45
N ASN A 343 37.04 -1.57 55.88
CA ASN A 343 36.41 -2.78 55.35
C ASN A 343 35.27 -2.49 54.36
N TYR A 344 35.02 -1.22 54.02
CA TYR A 344 33.97 -0.81 53.11
C TYR A 344 34.53 -0.54 51.71
N TRP A 345 33.84 -1.06 50.70
CA TRP A 345 34.15 -0.87 49.30
C TRP A 345 32.96 -0.23 48.61
N SER A 346 33.22 0.83 47.84
CA SER A 346 32.21 1.47 47.00
C SER A 346 32.75 1.67 45.60
N LEU A 347 31.87 1.52 44.62
CA LEU A 347 32.13 1.89 43.24
C LEU A 347 31.28 3.10 42.87
N GLU A 348 31.92 4.07 42.26
CA GLU A 348 31.29 5.21 41.61
C GLU A 348 31.53 5.11 40.11
N ARG A 349 30.45 5.13 39.32
CA ARG A 349 30.48 5.20 37.87
C ARG A 349 29.95 6.55 37.46
N TRP A 350 30.64 7.21 36.54
CA TRP A 350 30.16 8.40 35.88
C TRP A 350 30.14 8.16 34.38
N ASP A 351 28.99 8.37 33.76
CA ASP A 351 28.82 8.30 32.31
C ASP A 351 28.05 9.52 31.79
N ARG A 352 27.76 9.56 30.49
CA ARG A 352 27.02 10.67 29.87
C ARG A 352 25.63 10.91 30.47
N TYR A 353 24.99 9.86 31.00
CA TYR A 353 23.61 9.92 31.45
C TYR A 353 23.52 10.22 32.94
N ASP A 354 24.39 9.61 33.75
CA ASP A 354 24.28 9.75 35.20
C ASP A 354 25.60 9.49 35.95
N ARG A 355 25.61 9.86 37.23
CA ARG A 355 26.61 9.46 38.23
C ARG A 355 25.96 8.51 39.24
N VAL A 356 26.37 7.25 39.21
CA VAL A 356 25.84 6.20 40.08
C VAL A 356 26.91 5.78 41.09
N THR A 357 26.54 5.64 42.37
CA THR A 357 27.43 5.13 43.41
C THR A 357 26.75 4.03 44.20
N PHE A 358 27.44 2.91 44.43
CA PHE A 358 26.90 1.78 45.17
C PHE A 358 27.98 1.03 45.97
N PRO A 359 27.60 0.40 47.10
CA PRO A 359 28.49 -0.50 47.82
C PRO A 359 28.80 -1.75 46.98
N LEU A 360 30.03 -2.25 47.06
CA LEU A 360 30.40 -3.54 46.47
C LEU A 360 30.16 -4.66 47.48
N ASP A 361 29.48 -5.72 47.04
CA ASP A 361 29.28 -6.91 47.86
C ASP A 361 30.60 -7.71 48.04
N PRO A 362 30.71 -8.56 49.08
CA PRO A 362 31.92 -9.30 49.37
C PRO A 362 32.42 -10.17 48.20
N HIS A 363 31.53 -10.75 47.39
CA HIS A 363 31.91 -11.58 46.25
C HIS A 363 32.54 -10.72 45.15
N THR A 364 31.90 -9.59 44.79
CA THR A 364 32.47 -8.64 43.83
C THR A 364 33.83 -8.09 44.29
N VAL A 365 34.00 -7.81 45.59
CA VAL A 365 35.29 -7.39 46.16
C VAL A 365 36.35 -8.49 46.01
N GLN A 366 36.01 -9.76 46.25
CA GLN A 366 36.94 -10.88 46.08
C GLN A 366 37.38 -11.03 44.62
N THR A 367 36.44 -10.96 43.67
CA THR A 367 36.75 -10.99 42.24
C THR A 367 37.62 -9.80 41.82
N LEU A 368 37.27 -8.59 42.29
CA LEU A 368 38.02 -7.37 42.01
C LEU A 368 39.46 -7.46 42.50
N ARG A 369 39.71 -8.02 43.68
CA ARG A 369 41.08 -8.25 44.17
C ARG A 369 41.87 -9.16 43.23
N GLY A 370 41.24 -10.18 42.65
CA GLY A 370 41.87 -11.04 41.65
C GLY A 370 42.20 -10.32 40.35
N TRP A 371 41.43 -9.30 39.96
CA TRP A 371 41.72 -8.48 38.79
C TRP A 371 42.77 -7.39 39.01
N LEU A 372 42.96 -6.97 40.26
CA LEU A 372 43.88 -5.88 40.65
C LEU A 372 45.23 -6.39 41.15
N ALA A 373 45.35 -7.70 41.41
CA ALA A 373 46.61 -8.38 41.71
C ALA A 373 47.40 -8.60 40.41
#